data_AF-A0A0B1SX21-F1
#
_entry.id   AF-A0A0B1SX21-F1
#
_cell.length_a   1.000
_cell.length_b   1.000
_cell.length_c   1.000
_cell.angle_alpha   90.00
_cell.angle_beta   90.00
_cell.angle_gamma   90.00
#
_symmetry.space_group_name_H-M   'P 1'
#
loop_
_entity.id
_entity.type
_entity.pdbx_description
1 polymer ?
#
loop_
_entity_poly.entity_id
_entity_poly.type
_entity_poly.pdbx_seq_one_letter_code
_entity_poly.pdbx_strand_id
1 'polypeptide(L)'
;MFCSPLCGFFGDRYTRKWIIVCGMLLWISAVFASTFVPKEKFWLFLILRGMVGIGEASYSTTAPSVIGDMFAGHSRSRMLMVFSFAIPCGRYRNSLDYSLYGIVHNSKSAGFNGDNHFGVMHGVICLVLTVAYVEEPHRGAAEKEKGDIAISATATTYLDDLNDLLTNRTYVFGTAGYTAIVFAVGTLSWWGPSTILHSEAHKLRLNSTDMLPPEKKAL
;
A
#
# COMPACT_ATOMS: atom_id res chain seq x y z
N MET A 1 4.17 8.46 -4.34
CA MET A 1 5.13 8.05 -5.40
C MET A 1 6.43 8.85 -5.40
N PHE A 2 6.43 10.16 -5.05
CA PHE A 2 7.69 10.93 -4.92
C PHE A 2 8.58 10.51 -3.74
N CYS A 3 8.00 10.05 -2.63
CA CYS A 3 8.77 9.63 -1.45
C CYS A 3 9.33 8.20 -1.57
N SER A 4 8.82 7.38 -2.50
CA SER A 4 9.24 5.99 -2.69
C SER A 4 10.74 5.85 -3.04
N PRO A 5 11.33 6.62 -3.98
CA PRO A 5 12.77 6.55 -4.25
C PRO A 5 13.62 7.08 -3.09
N LEU A 6 13.14 8.07 -2.33
CA LEU A 6 13.83 8.57 -1.13
C LEU A 6 13.82 7.52 -0.01
N CYS A 7 12.68 6.89 0.26
CA CYS A 7 12.57 5.80 1.23
C CYS A 7 13.39 4.58 0.81
N GLY A 8 13.48 4.29 -0.50
CA GLY A 8 14.38 3.26 -1.04
C GLY A 8 15.84 3.59 -0.79
N PHE A 9 16.28 4.81 -1.08
CA PHE A 9 17.64 5.27 -0.84
C PHE A 9 18.03 5.23 0.65
N PHE A 10 17.13 5.67 1.54
CA PHE A 10 17.33 5.53 2.99
C PHE A 10 17.31 4.05 3.42
N GLY A 11 16.47 3.23 2.77
CA GLY A 11 16.41 1.76 2.85
C GLY A 11 17.74 1.07 2.58
N ASP A 12 18.53 1.64 1.67
CA ASP A 12 19.81 1.12 1.22
C ASP A 12 21.00 1.60 2.06
N ARG A 13 20.82 2.55 2.98
CA ARG A 13 21.93 3.04 3.84
C ARG A 13 21.72 2.83 5.34
N TYR A 14 20.48 2.75 5.80
CA TYR A 14 20.13 2.54 7.20
C TYR A 14 19.57 1.13 7.44
N THR A 15 19.60 0.69 8.69
CA THR A 15 18.99 -0.57 9.15
C THR A 15 17.52 -0.62 8.77
N ARG A 16 17.17 -1.58 7.90
CA ARG A 16 15.86 -1.70 7.25
C ARG A 16 14.74 -1.95 8.25
N LYS A 17 15.05 -2.64 9.36
CA LYS A 17 14.09 -2.88 10.45
C LYS A 17 13.54 -1.56 10.99
N TRP A 18 14.42 -0.60 11.27
CA TRP A 18 14.02 0.69 11.84
C TRP A 18 13.24 1.55 10.85
N ILE A 19 13.51 1.45 9.55
CA ILE A 19 12.75 2.18 8.52
C ILE A 19 11.31 1.65 8.43
N ILE A 20 11.13 0.33 8.45
CA ILE A 20 9.81 -0.29 8.47
C ILE A 20 9.03 0.11 9.74
N VAL A 21 9.70 0.06 10.91
CA VAL A 21 9.11 0.45 12.20
C VAL A 21 8.69 1.93 12.21
N CYS A 22 9.57 2.85 11.79
CA CYS A 22 9.27 4.28 11.70
C CYS A 22 8.14 4.57 10.71
N GLY A 23 8.14 3.91 9.54
CA GLY A 23 7.07 4.05 8.54
C GLY A 23 5.72 3.57 9.06
N MET A 24 5.68 2.44 9.76
CA MET A 24 4.45 1.94 10.40
C MET A 24 3.98 2.83 11.54
N LEU A 25 4.88 3.33 12.39
CA LEU A 25 4.52 4.28 13.45
C LEU A 25 3.92 5.57 12.86
N LEU A 26 4.52 6.10 11.79
CA LEU A 26 3.99 7.25 11.07
C LEU A 26 2.59 6.95 10.52
N TRP A 27 2.39 5.78 9.92
CA TRP A 27 1.10 5.35 9.38
C TRP A 27 0.03 5.26 10.48
N ILE A 28 0.31 4.54 11.57
CA ILE A 28 -0.62 4.36 12.71
C ILE A 28 -1.00 5.71 13.31
N SER A 29 -0.01 6.57 13.57
CA SER A 29 -0.23 7.89 14.16
C SER A 29 -1.04 8.81 13.25
N ALA A 30 -0.78 8.79 11.93
CA ALA A 30 -1.51 9.59 10.96
C ALA A 30 -2.95 9.12 10.77
N VAL A 31 -3.19 7.80 10.72
CA VAL A 31 -4.55 7.24 10.64
C VAL A 31 -5.32 7.56 11.92
N PHE A 32 -4.70 7.37 13.09
CA PHE A 32 -5.33 7.70 14.37
C PHE A 32 -5.65 9.20 14.49
N ALA A 33 -4.73 10.07 14.10
CA ALA A 33 -4.97 11.51 14.05
C ALA A 33 -6.11 11.87 13.08
N SER A 34 -6.24 11.14 11.96
CA SER A 34 -7.28 11.42 10.95
C SER A 34 -8.70 11.19 11.45
N THR A 35 -8.87 10.31 12.44
CA THR A 35 -10.16 10.08 13.11
C THR A 35 -10.67 11.32 13.85
N PHE A 36 -9.78 12.13 14.44
CA PHE A 36 -10.17 13.31 15.23
C PHE A 36 -10.36 14.57 14.38
N VAL A 37 -10.15 14.50 13.07
CA VAL A 37 -10.26 15.69 12.21
C VAL A 37 -11.73 15.99 11.90
N PRO A 38 -12.24 17.18 12.28
CA PRO A 38 -13.60 17.59 11.94
C PRO A 38 -13.72 17.89 10.44
N LYS A 39 -14.92 17.70 9.88
CA LYS A 39 -15.24 17.86 8.44
C LYS A 39 -14.85 19.23 7.87
N GLU A 40 -14.78 20.25 8.73
CA GLU A 40 -14.45 21.63 8.39
C GLU A 40 -12.96 21.83 8.00
N LYS A 41 -12.08 20.90 8.41
CA LYS A 41 -10.63 21.00 8.19
C LYS A 41 -10.12 20.04 7.10
N PHE A 42 -10.62 20.23 5.87
CA PHE A 42 -10.22 19.43 4.71
C PHE A 42 -8.69 19.40 4.49
N TRP A 43 -8.01 20.54 4.61
CA TRP A 43 -6.56 20.63 4.41
C TRP A 43 -5.76 19.81 5.43
N LEU A 44 -6.20 19.78 6.69
CA LEU A 44 -5.55 18.97 7.72
C LEU A 44 -5.72 17.48 7.41
N PHE A 45 -6.92 17.07 7.02
CA PHE A 45 -7.19 15.70 6.59
C PHE A 45 -6.33 15.30 5.38
N LEU A 46 -6.17 16.20 4.40
CA LEU A 46 -5.33 15.97 3.22
C LEU A 46 -3.86 15.76 3.59
N ILE A 47 -3.32 16.56 4.51
CA ILE A 47 -1.94 16.41 4.99
C ILE A 47 -1.74 15.07 5.71
N LEU A 48 -2.68 14.68 6.58
CA LEU A 48 -2.63 13.39 7.27
C LEU A 48 -2.64 12.22 6.26
N ARG A 49 -3.45 12.30 5.20
CA ARG A 49 -3.44 11.31 4.11
C ARG A 49 -2.13 11.31 3.32
N GLY A 50 -1.50 12.47 3.15
CA GLY A 50 -0.13 12.55 2.62
C GLY A 50 0.87 11.77 3.48
N MET A 51 0.81 11.94 4.81
CA MET A 51 1.69 11.23 5.75
C MET A 51 1.44 9.72 5.76
N VAL A 52 0.19 9.28 5.68
CA VAL A 52 -0.18 7.87 5.49
C VAL A 52 0.52 7.28 4.26
N GLY A 53 0.50 8.01 3.13
CA GLY A 53 1.18 7.59 1.90
C GLY A 53 2.72 7.48 2.04
N ILE A 54 3.34 8.31 2.88
CA ILE A 54 4.79 8.20 3.19
C ILE A 54 5.07 6.93 4.00
N GLY A 55 4.23 6.63 4.98
CA GLY A 55 4.32 5.38 5.77
C GLY A 55 4.18 4.14 4.88
N GLU A 56 3.20 4.14 3.97
CA GLU A 56 2.99 3.03 3.02
C GLU A 56 4.13 2.85 2.04
N ALA A 57 4.71 3.94 1.55
CA ALA A 57 5.86 3.89 0.67
C ALA A 57 7.06 3.21 1.35
N SER A 58 7.28 3.48 2.64
CA SER A 58 8.43 2.98 3.39
C SER A 58 8.44 1.44 3.46
N TYR A 59 7.34 0.81 3.89
CA TYR A 59 7.32 -0.65 4.02
C TYR A 59 7.17 -1.36 2.66
N SER A 60 6.43 -0.77 1.69
CA SER A 60 6.21 -1.40 0.38
C SER A 60 7.49 -1.50 -0.46
N THR A 61 8.44 -0.58 -0.28
CA THR A 61 9.75 -0.64 -0.95
C THR A 61 10.73 -1.55 -0.23
N THR A 62 10.70 -1.60 1.11
CA THR A 62 11.72 -2.29 1.92
C THR A 62 11.36 -3.75 2.22
N ALA A 63 10.08 -4.11 2.32
CA ALA A 63 9.71 -5.50 2.64
C ALA A 63 10.13 -6.52 1.57
N PRO A 64 9.93 -6.28 0.26
CA PRO A 64 10.39 -7.22 -0.78
C PRO A 64 11.91 -7.39 -0.82
N SER A 65 12.67 -6.34 -0.47
CA SER A 65 14.14 -6.42 -0.43
C SER A 65 14.63 -7.22 0.78
N VAL A 66 13.99 -7.08 1.95
CA VAL A 66 14.27 -7.93 3.11
C VAL A 66 13.97 -9.41 2.81
N ILE A 67 12.83 -9.71 2.19
CA ILE A 67 12.49 -11.08 1.77
C ILE A 67 13.50 -11.62 0.75
N GLY A 68 13.96 -10.77 -0.18
CA GLY A 68 15.00 -11.11 -1.15
C GLY A 68 16.33 -11.50 -0.53
N ASP A 69 16.66 -10.93 0.63
CA ASP A 69 17.90 -11.23 1.37
C ASP A 69 17.80 -12.48 2.25
N MET A 70 16.59 -12.92 2.60
CA MET A 70 16.35 -14.12 3.42
C MET A 70 16.24 -15.41 2.60
N PHE A 71 15.90 -15.31 1.30
CA PHE A 71 15.61 -16.48 0.46
C PHE A 71 16.29 -16.36 -0.91
N ALA A 72 16.92 -17.45 -1.39
CA ALA A 72 17.61 -17.49 -2.69
C ALA A 72 16.98 -18.45 -3.71
N GLY A 73 16.96 -18.06 -4.98
CA GLY A 73 16.44 -18.88 -6.09
C GLY A 73 14.91 -19.01 -6.08
N HIS A 74 14.40 -20.23 -6.26
CA HIS A 74 12.95 -20.48 -6.41
C HIS A 74 12.14 -20.16 -5.13
N SER A 75 12.74 -20.27 -3.94
CA SER A 75 12.09 -19.92 -2.67
C SER A 75 11.80 -18.42 -2.56
N ARG A 76 12.65 -17.56 -3.14
CA ARG A 76 12.43 -16.10 -3.19
C ARG A 76 11.14 -15.74 -3.91
N SER A 77 10.91 -16.34 -5.08
CA SER A 77 9.70 -16.11 -5.88
C SER A 77 8.44 -16.56 -5.12
N ARG A 78 8.49 -17.73 -4.47
CA ARG A 78 7.38 -18.23 -3.63
C ARG A 78 7.05 -17.28 -2.47
N MET A 79 8.07 -16.79 -1.76
CA MET A 79 7.86 -15.86 -0.64
C MET A 79 7.33 -14.49 -1.09
N LEU A 80 7.82 -13.97 -2.23
CA LEU A 80 7.28 -12.76 -2.84
C LEU A 80 5.83 -12.93 -3.31
N MET A 81 5.46 -14.13 -3.77
CA MET A 81 4.07 -14.46 -4.12
C MET A 81 3.17 -14.46 -2.88
N VAL A 82 3.60 -15.08 -1.77
CA VAL A 82 2.87 -15.06 -0.49
C VAL A 82 2.72 -13.63 0.03
N PHE A 83 3.78 -12.82 -0.04
CA PHE A 83 3.73 -11.41 0.33
C PHE A 83 2.73 -10.62 -0.53
N SER A 84 2.76 -10.82 -1.85
CA SER A 84 1.85 -10.14 -2.77
C SER A 84 0.39 -10.60 -2.62
N PHE A 85 0.17 -11.86 -2.20
CA PHE A 85 -1.15 -12.42 -1.91
C PHE A 85 -1.79 -11.80 -0.65
N ALA A 86 -1.00 -11.22 0.25
CA ALA A 86 -1.55 -10.52 1.41
C ALA A 86 -2.40 -9.29 1.03
N ILE A 87 -2.13 -8.66 -0.12
CA ILE A 87 -2.84 -7.45 -0.59
C ILE A 87 -4.33 -7.72 -0.84
N PRO A 88 -4.74 -8.71 -1.67
CA PRO A 88 -6.16 -9.01 -1.85
C PRO A 88 -6.84 -9.51 -0.56
N CYS A 89 -6.15 -10.27 0.30
CA CYS A 89 -6.70 -10.69 1.59
C CYS A 89 -7.02 -9.50 2.51
N GLY A 90 -6.12 -8.51 2.58
CA GLY A 90 -6.35 -7.29 3.35
C GLY A 90 -7.55 -6.51 2.83
N ARG A 91 -7.69 -6.37 1.50
CA ARG A 91 -8.85 -5.71 0.87
C ARG A 91 -10.17 -6.41 1.17
N TYR A 92 -10.18 -7.74 1.12
CA TYR A 92 -11.37 -8.52 1.45
C TYR A 92 -11.78 -8.33 2.92
N ARG A 93 -10.82 -8.34 3.84
CA ARG A 93 -11.10 -8.11 5.26
C ARG A 93 -11.67 -6.71 5.53
N ASN A 94 -11.07 -5.66 4.95
CA ASN A 94 -11.59 -4.29 5.10
C ASN A 94 -13.04 -4.15 4.60
N SER A 95 -13.39 -4.85 3.51
CA SER A 95 -14.78 -4.87 3.00
C SER A 95 -15.76 -5.52 3.98
N LEU A 96 -15.32 -6.61 4.64
CA LEU A 96 -16.12 -7.28 5.68
C LEU A 96 -16.30 -6.39 6.91
N ASP A 97 -15.23 -5.72 7.35
CA ASP A 97 -15.24 -4.83 8.52
C ASP A 97 -16.23 -3.66 8.30
N TYR A 98 -16.22 -3.04 7.11
CA TYR A 98 -17.18 -2.00 6.73
C TYR A 98 -18.63 -2.50 6.76
N SER A 99 -18.88 -3.70 6.22
CA SER A 99 -20.21 -4.33 6.19
C SER A 99 -20.74 -4.62 7.59
N LEU A 100 -19.89 -5.19 8.46
CA LEU A 100 -20.25 -5.51 9.84
C LEU A 100 -20.54 -4.25 10.66
N TYR A 101 -19.71 -3.21 10.51
CA TYR A 101 -19.90 -1.94 11.23
C TYR A 101 -21.19 -1.22 10.81
N GLY A 102 -21.53 -1.27 9.51
CA GLY A 102 -22.78 -0.74 8.97
C GLY A 102 -24.04 -1.40 9.56
N ILE A 103 -23.99 -2.73 9.79
CA ILE A 103 -25.08 -3.51 10.40
C ILE A 103 -25.25 -3.15 11.88
N VAL A 104 -24.14 -3.06 12.63
CA VAL A 104 -24.17 -2.82 14.09
C VAL A 104 -24.62 -1.40 14.44
N HIS A 105 -24.21 -0.39 13.66
CA HIS A 105 -24.47 1.01 14.01
C HIS A 105 -25.68 1.66 13.29
N ASN A 106 -26.37 0.94 12.39
CA ASN A 106 -27.56 1.40 11.64
C ASN A 106 -27.46 2.86 11.15
N SER A 107 -26.26 3.28 10.76
CA SER A 107 -25.93 4.68 10.48
C SER A 107 -25.06 4.77 9.24
N LYS A 108 -25.60 5.37 8.17
CA LYS A 108 -24.91 5.59 6.89
C LYS A 108 -23.65 6.47 7.00
N SER A 109 -23.46 7.17 8.12
CA SER A 109 -22.34 8.07 8.39
C SER A 109 -21.27 7.50 9.33
N ALA A 110 -21.49 6.30 9.90
CA ALA A 110 -20.61 5.72 10.91
C ALA A 110 -19.43 4.91 10.34
N GLY A 111 -19.49 4.51 9.06
CA GLY A 111 -18.50 3.63 8.44
C GLY A 111 -17.06 4.19 8.39
N PHE A 112 -16.91 5.50 8.18
CA PHE A 112 -15.57 6.10 8.03
C PHE A 112 -14.77 6.13 9.35
N ASN A 113 -15.43 6.32 10.49
CA ASN A 113 -14.76 6.37 11.79
C ASN A 113 -14.50 4.97 12.36
N GLY A 114 -15.38 4.00 12.08
CA GLY A 114 -15.23 2.60 12.50
C GLY A 114 -14.08 1.88 11.77
N ASP A 115 -13.99 2.02 10.44
CA ASP A 115 -12.94 1.39 9.63
C ASP A 115 -11.54 1.82 10.06
N ASN A 116 -11.37 3.10 10.40
CA ASN A 116 -10.07 3.63 10.81
C ASN A 116 -9.58 2.98 12.13
N HIS A 117 -10.49 2.63 13.05
CA HIS A 117 -10.10 2.00 14.32
C HIS A 117 -9.61 0.56 14.15
N PHE A 118 -10.31 -0.25 13.36
CA PHE A 118 -9.87 -1.62 13.07
C PHE A 118 -8.54 -1.65 12.29
N GLY A 119 -8.37 -0.70 11.36
CA GLY A 119 -7.11 -0.50 10.64
C GLY A 119 -5.95 -0.17 11.59
N VAL A 120 -6.16 0.74 12.55
CA VAL A 120 -5.14 1.12 13.56
C VAL A 120 -4.80 -0.06 14.47
N MET A 121 -5.79 -0.80 14.97
CA MET A 121 -5.52 -1.97 15.83
C MET A 121 -4.71 -3.03 15.10
N HIS A 122 -5.03 -3.31 13.83
CA HIS A 122 -4.25 -4.26 13.04
C HIS A 122 -2.83 -3.74 12.76
N GLY A 123 -2.69 -2.44 12.46
CA GLY A 123 -1.39 -1.80 12.30
C GLY A 123 -0.51 -1.95 13.54
N VAL A 124 -1.07 -1.76 14.73
CA VAL A 124 -0.35 -1.94 16.00
C VAL A 124 0.08 -3.40 16.20
N ILE A 125 -0.79 -4.38 15.91
CA ILE A 125 -0.43 -5.80 15.98
C ILE A 125 0.73 -6.11 15.03
N CYS A 126 0.65 -5.67 13.77
CA CYS A 126 1.72 -5.84 12.79
C CYS A 126 3.02 -5.15 13.22
N LEU A 127 2.95 -3.96 13.83
CA LEU A 127 4.10 -3.26 14.37
C LEU A 127 4.78 -4.07 15.48
N VAL A 128 4.00 -4.55 16.46
CA VAL A 128 4.52 -5.36 17.57
C VAL A 128 5.17 -6.64 17.05
N LEU A 129 4.50 -7.34 16.14
CA LEU A 129 5.05 -8.56 15.52
C LEU A 129 6.34 -8.27 14.74
N THR A 130 6.42 -7.15 14.03
CA THR A 130 7.63 -6.76 13.30
C THR A 130 8.78 -6.48 14.25
N VAL A 131 8.54 -5.76 15.35
CA VAL A 131 9.58 -5.47 16.34
C VAL A 131 10.07 -6.76 17.01
N ALA A 132 9.14 -7.66 17.35
CA ALA A 132 9.43 -8.89 18.08
C ALA A 132 10.06 -10.01 17.22
N TYR A 133 9.59 -10.22 16.00
CA TYR A 133 9.96 -11.39 15.18
C TYR A 133 10.83 -11.09 13.97
N VAL A 134 10.88 -9.85 13.48
CA VAL A 134 11.74 -9.52 12.33
C VAL A 134 13.13 -9.19 12.85
N GLU A 135 14.03 -10.16 12.72
CA GLU A 135 15.47 -9.93 12.81
C GLU A 135 16.00 -9.46 11.46
N GLU A 136 16.92 -8.49 11.47
CA GLU A 136 17.47 -7.94 10.24
C GLU A 136 18.51 -8.92 9.65
N PRO A 137 18.25 -9.55 8.48
CA PRO A 137 19.23 -10.40 7.85
C PRO A 137 20.41 -9.53 7.37
N HIS A 138 21.63 -10.06 7.51
CA HIS A 138 22.80 -9.47 6.88
C HIS A 138 22.57 -9.37 5.36
N ARG A 139 22.89 -8.22 4.76
CA ARG A 139 22.63 -7.97 3.34
C ARG A 139 23.30 -9.00 2.44
N GLY A 140 22.53 -9.54 1.50
CA GLY A 140 22.97 -10.60 0.60
C GLY A 140 23.34 -11.92 1.30
N ALA A 141 22.89 -12.15 2.54
CA ALA A 141 23.19 -13.39 3.27
C ALA A 141 22.75 -14.63 2.48
N ALA A 142 21.56 -14.62 1.88
CA ALA A 142 21.07 -15.74 1.08
C ALA A 142 21.87 -15.98 -0.23
N GLU A 143 22.49 -14.95 -0.81
CA GLU A 143 23.36 -15.10 -1.99
C GLU A 143 24.77 -15.57 -1.60
N LYS A 144 25.31 -15.07 -0.47
CA LYS A 144 26.58 -15.52 0.11
C LYS A 144 26.57 -16.98 0.53
N GLU A 145 25.46 -17.45 1.12
CA GLU A 145 25.32 -18.84 1.60
C GLU A 145 25.24 -19.85 0.44
N LYS A 146 24.78 -19.41 -0.75
CA LYS A 146 24.67 -20.25 -1.94
C LYS A 146 25.91 -20.26 -2.84
N GLY A 147 26.95 -19.50 -2.48
CA GLY A 147 28.20 -19.41 -3.23
C GLY A 147 28.14 -18.57 -4.50
N ASP A 148 27.04 -17.85 -4.74
CA ASP A 148 27.01 -16.83 -5.79
C ASP A 148 27.82 -15.61 -5.34
N ILE A 149 28.56 -15.02 -6.27
CA ILE A 149 29.39 -13.84 -6.03
C ILE A 149 28.47 -12.75 -5.49
N ALA A 150 28.50 -12.55 -4.18
CA ALA A 150 27.88 -11.38 -3.57
C ALA A 150 28.61 -10.18 -4.16
N ILE A 151 28.02 -9.58 -5.19
CA ILE A 151 28.44 -8.30 -5.71
C ILE A 151 28.36 -7.38 -4.50
N SER A 152 29.51 -7.08 -3.91
CA SER A 152 29.63 -6.10 -2.86
C SER A 152 29.20 -4.80 -3.51
N ALA A 153 27.91 -4.46 -3.36
CA ALA A 153 27.33 -3.24 -3.87
C ALA A 153 28.09 -2.08 -3.23
N THR A 154 29.12 -1.62 -3.91
CA THR A 154 29.85 -0.41 -3.57
C THR A 154 28.83 0.71 -3.62
N ALA A 155 28.67 1.45 -2.52
CA ALA A 155 27.70 2.53 -2.44
C ALA A 155 28.01 3.61 -3.49
N THR A 156 27.31 3.54 -4.62
CA THR A 156 27.33 4.53 -5.69
C THR A 156 26.51 5.76 -5.31
N THR A 157 26.67 6.84 -6.07
CA THR A 157 25.95 8.09 -5.83
C THR A 157 24.51 7.94 -6.32
N TYR A 158 23.53 8.50 -5.58
CA TYR A 158 22.11 8.44 -5.92
C TYR A 158 21.78 8.88 -7.36
N LEU A 159 22.52 9.87 -7.89
CA LEU A 159 22.31 10.36 -9.26
C LEU A 159 22.88 9.40 -10.32
N ASP A 160 23.95 8.68 -9.99
CA ASP A 160 24.54 7.67 -10.88
C ASP A 160 23.60 6.47 -10.97
N ASP A 161 23.04 6.02 -9.84
CA ASP A 161 22.05 4.93 -9.80
C ASP A 161 20.77 5.31 -10.58
N LEU A 162 20.32 6.56 -10.47
CA LEU A 162 19.16 7.04 -11.21
C LEU A 162 19.43 7.06 -12.72
N ASN A 163 20.62 7.50 -13.13
CA ASN A 163 21.02 7.53 -14.53
C ASN A 163 21.12 6.11 -15.13
N ASP A 164 21.69 5.17 -14.38
CA ASP A 164 21.79 3.77 -14.78
C ASP A 164 20.42 3.12 -14.95
N LEU A 165 19.49 3.37 -14.02
CA LEU A 165 18.12 2.89 -14.12
C LEU A 165 17.39 3.48 -15.33
N LEU A 166 17.54 4.78 -15.59
CA LEU A 166 16.90 5.46 -16.73
C LEU A 166 17.50 5.05 -18.09
N THR A 167 18.76 4.63 -18.12
CA THR A 167 19.42 4.13 -19.34
C THR A 167 18.95 2.72 -19.71
N ASN A 168 18.51 1.93 -18.73
CA ASN A 168 18.01 0.59 -18.95
C ASN A 168 16.60 0.59 -19.58
N ARG A 169 16.53 0.33 -20.89
CA ARG A 169 15.27 0.31 -21.65
C ARG A 169 14.25 -0.68 -21.09
N THR A 170 14.68 -1.85 -20.62
CA THR A 170 13.78 -2.86 -20.04
C THR A 170 13.13 -2.34 -18.76
N TYR A 171 13.91 -1.64 -17.92
CA TYR A 171 13.39 -1.00 -16.72
C TYR A 171 12.40 0.11 -17.06
N VAL A 172 12.72 0.99 -18.02
CA VAL A 172 11.85 2.10 -18.43
C VAL A 172 10.54 1.59 -19.02
N PHE A 173 10.57 0.65 -19.96
CA PHE A 173 9.34 0.10 -20.54
C PHE A 173 8.54 -0.72 -19.53
N GLY A 174 9.21 -1.47 -18.65
CA GLY A 174 8.56 -2.24 -17.59
C GLY A 174 7.83 -1.34 -16.59
N THR A 175 8.48 -0.27 -16.13
CA THR A 175 7.89 0.72 -15.21
C THR A 175 6.76 1.52 -15.88
N ALA A 176 6.91 1.92 -17.15
CA ALA A 176 5.85 2.57 -17.90
C ALA A 176 4.62 1.65 -18.07
N GLY A 177 4.83 0.38 -18.44
CA GLY A 177 3.76 -0.60 -18.56
C GLY A 177 3.04 -0.86 -17.23
N TYR A 178 3.78 -1.01 -16.14
CA TYR A 178 3.18 -1.16 -14.81
C TYR A 178 2.39 0.09 -14.38
N THR A 179 2.89 1.28 -14.70
CA THR A 179 2.18 2.54 -14.42
C THR A 179 0.86 2.61 -15.19
N ALA A 180 0.84 2.19 -16.46
CA ALA A 180 -0.37 2.13 -17.25
C ALA A 180 -1.40 1.14 -16.68
N ILE A 181 -0.95 -0.02 -16.19
CA ILE A 181 -1.81 -1.01 -15.52
C ILE A 181 -2.42 -0.42 -14.25
N VAL A 182 -1.61 0.20 -13.39
CA VAL A 182 -2.09 0.80 -12.13
C VAL A 182 -3.08 1.94 -12.42
N PHE A 183 -2.83 2.75 -13.45
CA PHE A 183 -3.75 3.80 -13.90
C PHE A 183 -5.09 3.23 -14.35
N ALA A 184 -5.09 2.19 -15.18
CA ALA A 184 -6.32 1.55 -15.67
C ALA A 184 -7.13 0.93 -14.53
N VAL A 185 -6.48 0.17 -13.64
CA VAL A 185 -7.14 -0.46 -12.48
C VAL A 185 -7.67 0.59 -11.51
N GLY A 186 -6.92 1.67 -11.25
CA GLY A 186 -7.35 2.77 -10.40
C GLY A 186 -8.58 3.50 -10.96
N THR A 187 -8.59 3.75 -12.28
CA THR A 187 -9.72 4.36 -12.97
C THR A 187 -10.97 3.49 -12.86
N LEU A 188 -10.85 2.18 -13.10
CA LEU A 188 -11.97 1.25 -12.95
C LEU A 188 -12.46 1.15 -11.49
N SER A 189 -11.56 1.21 -10.52
CA SER A 189 -11.91 1.14 -9.10
C SER A 189 -12.70 2.36 -8.64
N TRP A 190 -12.36 3.56 -9.14
CA TRP A 190 -13.06 4.80 -8.80
C TRP A 190 -14.37 4.98 -9.58
N TRP A 191 -14.34 4.76 -10.90
CA TRP A 191 -15.47 5.04 -11.79
C TRP A 191 -16.38 3.85 -12.04
N GLY A 192 -16.00 2.63 -11.63
CA GLY A 192 -16.77 1.41 -11.81
C GLY A 192 -18.19 1.50 -11.24
N PRO A 193 -18.36 1.82 -9.95
CA PRO A 193 -19.69 1.95 -9.34
C PRO A 193 -20.55 3.02 -10.04
N SER A 194 -19.96 4.18 -10.34
CA SER A 194 -20.66 5.27 -11.03
C SER A 194 -21.13 4.83 -12.43
N THR A 195 -20.29 4.15 -13.20
CA THR A 195 -20.63 3.67 -14.53
C THR A 195 -21.77 2.63 -14.49
N ILE A 196 -21.77 1.74 -13.50
CA ILE A 196 -22.85 0.76 -13.31
C ILE A 196 -24.17 1.47 -12.98
N LEU A 197 -24.16 2.46 -12.10
CA LEU A 197 -25.35 3.25 -11.77
C LEU A 197 -25.91 3.99 -12.99
N HIS A 198 -25.04 4.62 -13.79
CA HIS A 198 -25.47 5.28 -15.03
C HIS A 198 -26.01 4.28 -16.07
N SER A 199 -25.43 3.07 -16.16
CA SER A 199 -25.93 2.00 -17.02
C SER A 199 -27.32 1.52 -16.61
N GLU A 200 -27.56 1.34 -15.31
CA GLU A 200 -28.88 0.97 -14.78
C GLU A 200 -29.92 2.09 -14.96
N ALA A 201 -29.54 3.36 -14.77
CA ALA A 201 -30.41 4.50 -15.06
C ALA A 201 -30.81 4.54 -16.55
N HIS A 202 -29.85 4.30 -17.45
CA HIS A 202 -30.09 4.28 -18.88
C HIS A 202 -31.03 3.13 -19.30
N LYS A 203 -30.87 1.93 -18.74
CA LYS A 203 -31.79 0.79 -18.98
C LYS A 203 -33.24 1.12 -18.59
N LEU A 204 -33.42 1.90 -17.53
CA LEU A 204 -34.73 2.36 -17.05
C LEU A 204 -35.23 3.63 -17.75
N ARG A 205 -34.51 4.14 -18.77
CA ARG A 205 -34.78 5.41 -19.48
C ARG A 205 -34.90 6.62 -18.54
N LEU A 206 -34.11 6.64 -17.47
CA LEU A 206 -34.06 7.74 -16.52
C LEU A 206 -32.98 8.74 -16.93
N ASN A 207 -33.27 10.04 -16.84
CA ASN A 207 -32.32 11.11 -17.17
C ASN A 207 -31.30 11.41 -16.05
N SER A 208 -31.50 10.87 -14.85
CA SER A 208 -30.59 11.07 -13.71
C SER A 208 -30.49 9.79 -12.87
N THR A 209 -29.30 9.55 -12.34
CA THR A 209 -29.03 8.49 -11.36
C THR A 209 -29.79 8.71 -10.05
N ASP A 210 -30.27 9.93 -9.78
CA ASP A 210 -31.07 10.25 -8.59
C ASP A 210 -32.46 9.62 -8.60
N MET A 211 -32.99 9.30 -9.78
CA MET A 211 -34.32 8.69 -9.95
C MET A 211 -34.31 7.16 -9.81
N LEU A 212 -33.14 6.54 -9.59
CA LEU A 212 -33.03 5.10 -9.34
C LEU A 212 -33.67 4.73 -7.99
N PRO A 213 -34.39 3.58 -7.91
CA PRO A 213 -34.86 3.04 -6.64
C PRO A 213 -33.70 2.86 -5.65
N PRO A 214 -33.92 3.09 -4.34
CA PRO A 214 -32.87 2.98 -3.32
C PRO A 214 -32.24 1.57 -3.27
N GLU A 215 -32.99 0.53 -3.64
CA GLU A 215 -32.51 -0.85 -3.76
C GLU A 215 -31.42 -1.03 -4.85
N LYS A 216 -31.48 -0.24 -5.94
CA LYS A 216 -30.50 -0.28 -7.02
C LYS A 216 -29.30 0.65 -6.81
N LYS A 217 -29.39 1.57 -5.84
CA LYS A 217 -28.30 2.47 -5.44
C LYS A 217 -27.37 1.87 -4.38
N ALA A 218 -27.74 0.72 -3.82
CA ALA A 218 -27.00 0.05 -2.75
C ALA A 218 -25.97 -1.00 -3.25
N LEU A 219 -25.77 -1.08 -4.58
CA LEU A 219 -24.69 -1.81 -5.25
C LEU A 219 -23.43 -0.95 -5.33
#